data_AF-A0A803P903-F1
#
_entry.id   AF-A0A803P903-F1
#
_cell.length_a   1.000
_cell.length_b   1.000
_cell.length_c   1.000
_cell.angle_alpha   90.00
_cell.angle_beta   90.00
_cell.angle_gamma   90.00
#
_symmetry.space_group_name_H-M   'P 1'
#
loop_
_entity.id
_entity.type
_entity.pdbx_description
1 polymer ?
#
loop_
_entity_poly.entity_id
_entity_poly.type
_entity_poly.pdbx_seq_one_letter_code
_entity_poly.pdbx_strand_id
1 'polypeptide(L)'
;MICWALWRACNGLICQGKSSVANEVVSSTIAYLNQWKDTQKDDPNVGETTSSFVLSSEYWILPVKIMIKINVDASVVSGIGSFEIGWVAPDSRGNVIEVDSKLLPGCVQLTMAEAVGVKKVLS
;
A
#
# COMPACT_ATOMS: atom_id res chain seq x y z
N MET A 1 -12.34 1.68 -3.30
CA MET A 1 -12.63 1.09 -1.97
C MET A 1 -12.96 -0.40 -2.04
N ILE A 2 -13.80 -0.87 -2.99
CA ILE A 2 -14.15 -2.31 -3.08
C ILE A 2 -12.94 -3.23 -3.27
N CYS A 3 -12.00 -2.87 -4.16
CA CYS A 3 -10.78 -3.67 -4.38
C CYS A 3 -9.93 -3.80 -3.12
N TRP A 4 -9.83 -2.73 -2.33
CA TRP A 4 -9.10 -2.73 -1.06
C TRP A 4 -9.80 -3.58 0.01
N ALA A 5 -11.13 -3.55 0.07
CA ALA A 5 -11.90 -4.38 1.00
C ALA A 5 -11.81 -5.87 0.65
N LEU A 6 -11.83 -6.21 -0.64
CA LEU A 6 -11.58 -7.56 -1.14
C LEU A 6 -10.17 -8.02 -0.81
N TRP A 7 -9.16 -7.19 -1.10
CA TRP A 7 -7.77 -7.48 -0.75
C TRP A 7 -7.61 -7.75 0.76
N ARG A 8 -8.21 -6.91 1.61
CA ARG A 8 -8.22 -7.11 3.06
C ARG A 8 -8.89 -8.43 3.46
N ALA A 9 -10.04 -8.77 2.88
CA ALA A 9 -10.75 -10.01 3.18
C ALA A 9 -9.93 -11.24 2.78
N CYS A 10 -9.30 -11.21 1.60
CA CYS A 10 -8.38 -12.27 1.15
C CYS A 10 -7.17 -12.40 2.08
N ASN A 11 -6.55 -11.28 2.48
CA ASN A 11 -5.42 -11.31 3.41
C ASN A 11 -5.81 -11.78 4.81
N GLY A 12 -7.01 -11.41 5.31
CA GLY A 12 -7.53 -11.94 6.57
C GLY A 12 -7.69 -13.46 6.53
N LEU A 13 -8.14 -14.00 5.40
CA LEU A 13 -8.27 -15.44 5.21
C LEU A 13 -6.89 -16.13 5.14
N ILE A 14 -5.99 -15.61 4.31
CA ILE A 14 -4.66 -16.22 4.08
C ILE A 14 -3.77 -16.11 5.32
N CYS A 15 -3.71 -14.93 5.95
CA CYS A 15 -2.75 -14.65 7.01
C CYS A 15 -3.30 -14.97 8.42
N GLN A 16 -4.63 -14.94 8.62
CA GLN A 16 -5.24 -15.10 9.95
C GLN A 16 -6.27 -16.22 10.01
N GLY A 17 -6.53 -16.92 8.90
CA GLY A 17 -7.57 -17.96 8.82
C GLY A 17 -9.00 -17.41 8.98
N LYS A 18 -9.19 -16.09 8.87
CA LYS A 18 -10.50 -15.44 9.08
C LYS A 18 -11.21 -15.20 7.76
N SER A 19 -12.27 -15.97 7.50
CA SER A 19 -13.15 -15.73 6.35
C SER A 19 -14.11 -14.58 6.62
N SER A 20 -14.35 -13.74 5.61
CA SER A 20 -15.42 -12.74 5.61
C SER A 20 -16.48 -13.10 4.59
N VAL A 21 -17.75 -12.87 4.94
CA VAL A 21 -18.87 -13.10 4.03
C VAL A 21 -19.04 -11.87 3.13
N ALA A 22 -19.53 -12.06 1.90
CA ALA A 22 -19.69 -10.97 0.92
C ALA A 22 -20.41 -9.73 1.49
N ASN A 23 -21.44 -9.93 2.31
CA ASN A 23 -22.17 -8.82 2.94
C ASN A 23 -21.31 -7.97 3.88
N GLU A 24 -20.38 -8.58 4.62
CA GLU A 24 -19.44 -7.88 5.50
C GLU A 24 -18.40 -7.08 4.70
N VAL A 25 -17.93 -7.65 3.59
CA VAL A 25 -17.00 -6.98 2.67
C VAL A 25 -17.66 -5.76 2.04
N VAL A 26 -18.91 -5.89 1.60
CA VAL A 26 -19.67 -4.76 1.04
C VAL A 26 -19.96 -3.70 2.11
N SER A 27 -20.41 -4.10 3.29
CA SER A 27 -20.72 -3.18 4.39
C SER A 27 -19.50 -2.38 4.84
N SER A 28 -18.35 -3.05 5.01
CA SER A 28 -17.09 -2.38 5.34
C SER A 28 -16.62 -1.45 4.22
N THR A 29 -16.76 -1.85 2.95
CA THR A 29 -16.45 -0.99 1.80
C THR A 29 -17.22 0.32 1.83
N ILE A 30 -18.53 0.26 2.11
CA ILE A 30 -19.40 1.44 2.17
C ILE A 30 -18.99 2.33 3.35
N ALA A 31 -18.75 1.73 4.52
CA ALA A 31 -18.31 2.47 5.70
C ALA A 31 -16.98 3.22 5.45
N TYR A 32 -15.98 2.55 4.87
CA TYR A 32 -14.70 3.18 4.53
C TYR A 32 -14.84 4.26 3.46
N LEU A 33 -15.71 4.05 2.46
CA LEU A 33 -15.97 5.06 1.43
C LEU A 33 -16.59 6.32 2.04
N ASN A 34 -17.52 6.17 2.97
CA ASN A 34 -18.15 7.29 3.65
C ASN A 34 -17.14 8.04 4.52
N GLN A 35 -16.36 7.31 5.32
CA GLN A 35 -15.30 7.91 6.14
C GLN A 35 -14.29 8.69 5.28
N TRP A 36 -13.82 8.13 4.17
CA TRP A 36 -12.91 8.82 3.26
C TRP A 36 -13.52 10.08 2.63
N LYS A 37 -14.80 10.03 2.27
CA LYS A 37 -15.53 11.21 1.76
C LYS A 37 -15.65 12.30 2.82
N ASP A 38 -15.87 11.92 4.08
CA ASP A 38 -16.04 12.88 5.16
C ASP A 38 -14.71 13.54 5.54
N THR A 39 -13.60 12.77 5.60
CA THR A 39 -12.25 13.33 5.83
C THR A 39 -11.82 14.34 4.76
N GLN A 40 -12.34 14.24 3.54
CA GLN A 40 -12.05 15.22 2.48
C GLN A 40 -12.88 16.51 2.53
N LYS A 41 -13.96 16.54 3.33
CA LYS A 41 -14.75 17.76 3.53
C LYS A 41 -14.12 18.71 4.55
N ASP A 42 -13.27 18.18 5.42
CA ASP A 42 -12.63 18.91 6.52
C ASP A 42 -11.28 19.57 6.12
N ASP A 43 -10.91 19.58 4.83
CA ASP A 43 -9.73 20.30 4.33
C ASP A 43 -10.13 21.62 3.62
N PRO A 44 -10.14 22.76 4.33
CA PRO A 44 -10.48 24.05 3.74
C PRO A 44 -9.36 24.65 2.87
N ASN A 45 -8.23 23.95 2.65
CA ASN A 45 -7.06 24.50 1.98
C ASN A 45 -6.79 23.97 0.57
N VAL A 46 -7.78 23.37 -0.09
CA VAL A 46 -7.72 23.12 -1.55
C VAL A 46 -8.17 24.38 -2.31
N GLY A 47 -7.60 25.52 -1.92
CA GLY A 47 -7.58 26.74 -2.70
C GLY A 47 -6.32 26.74 -3.55
N GLU A 48 -6.50 26.91 -4.86
CA GLU A 48 -5.47 27.14 -5.87
C GLU A 48 -4.17 27.72 -5.31
N THR A 49 -3.09 26.93 -5.27
CA THR A 49 -1.74 27.50 -5.17
C THR A 49 -0.80 26.74 -6.09
N THR A 50 -0.57 27.37 -7.24
CA THR A 50 0.56 27.15 -8.12
C THR A 50 1.86 27.23 -7.30
N SER A 51 2.76 26.26 -7.53
CA SER A 51 4.18 26.32 -7.16
C SER A 51 4.52 26.31 -5.65
N SER A 52 4.71 25.12 -5.09
CA SER A 52 5.88 24.86 -4.24
C SER A 52 6.17 23.36 -4.19
N PHE A 53 7.42 23.02 -4.50
CA PHE A 53 7.94 21.66 -4.76
C PHE A 53 8.08 20.80 -3.50
N VAL A 54 7.45 21.19 -2.39
CA VAL A 54 7.59 20.56 -1.07
C VAL A 54 6.30 20.79 -0.28
N LEU A 55 5.23 20.05 -0.57
CA LEU A 55 4.02 20.07 0.27
C LEU A 55 3.56 18.64 0.59
N SER A 56 3.58 18.37 1.90
CA SER A 56 2.97 17.26 2.66
C SER A 56 3.08 15.85 2.09
N SER A 57 4.04 15.11 2.67
CA SER A 57 4.44 13.71 2.45
C SER A 57 3.35 12.63 2.63
N GLU A 58 2.07 12.99 2.78
CA GLU A 58 1.01 12.04 3.14
C GLU A 58 0.15 11.59 1.94
N TYR A 59 0.23 12.30 0.82
CA TYR A 59 -0.62 12.02 -0.35
C TYR A 59 0.15 11.32 -1.47
N TRP A 60 -0.52 10.40 -2.16
CA TRP A 60 0.07 9.70 -3.30
C TRP A 60 0.14 10.64 -4.50
N ILE A 61 1.35 11.12 -4.82
CA ILE A 61 1.61 11.97 -5.99
C ILE A 61 2.08 11.11 -7.16
N LEU A 62 1.56 11.41 -8.36
CA LEU A 62 1.97 10.80 -9.62
C LEU A 62 3.43 11.18 -9.94
N PRO A 63 4.29 10.21 -10.30
CA PRO A 63 5.67 10.54 -10.63
C PRO A 63 5.75 11.36 -11.93
N VAL A 64 6.69 12.30 -11.98
CA VAL A 64 7.03 13.06 -13.20
C VAL A 64 7.48 12.07 -14.29
N LYS A 65 7.24 12.36 -15.58
CA LYS A 65 7.48 11.45 -16.74
C LYS A 65 8.84 10.73 -16.80
N ILE A 66 9.85 11.15 -16.05
CA ILE A 66 11.22 10.59 -16.05
C ILE A 66 11.51 9.79 -14.76
N MET A 67 10.55 9.71 -13.84
CA MET A 67 10.69 8.98 -12.58
C MET A 67 9.73 7.79 -12.54
N ILE A 68 10.20 6.70 -11.93
CA ILE A 68 9.36 5.56 -11.56
C ILE A 68 9.20 5.61 -10.05
N LYS A 69 7.95 5.59 -9.59
CA LYS A 69 7.65 5.44 -8.17
C LYS A 69 7.53 3.95 -7.89
N ILE A 70 8.23 3.46 -6.87
CA ILE A 70 8.15 2.05 -6.48
C ILE A 70 7.59 1.99 -5.06
N ASN A 71 6.47 1.27 -4.90
CA ASN A 71 5.91 0.97 -3.59
C ASN A 71 6.49 -0.36 -3.13
N VAL A 72 7.03 -0.40 -1.92
CA VAL A 72 7.59 -1.61 -1.32
C VAL A 72 6.86 -1.90 -0.01
N ASP A 73 6.54 -3.16 0.22
CA ASP A 73 5.96 -3.64 1.47
C ASP A 73 6.68 -4.93 1.90
N ALA A 74 6.62 -5.23 3.19
CA ALA A 74 7.22 -6.43 3.75
C ALA A 74 6.27 -7.13 4.72
N SER A 75 6.32 -8.47 4.71
CA SER A 75 5.55 -9.31 5.62
C SER A 75 6.49 -10.19 6.43
N VAL A 76 6.31 -10.19 7.75
CA VAL A 76 7.03 -11.06 8.68
C VAL A 76 6.01 -11.96 9.35
N VAL A 77 6.23 -13.27 9.28
CA VAL A 77 5.42 -14.25 10.01
C VAL A 77 6.29 -14.94 11.05
N SER A 78 5.90 -14.79 12.32
CA SER A 78 6.62 -15.37 13.46
C SER A 78 6.74 -16.89 13.32
N GLY A 79 7.94 -17.43 13.59
CA GLY A 79 8.20 -18.87 13.62
C GLY A 79 8.56 -19.52 12.29
N ILE A 80 8.46 -18.81 11.16
CA ILE A 80 8.85 -19.34 9.83
C ILE A 80 10.37 -19.19 9.58
N GLY A 81 11.02 -18.24 10.25
CA GLY A 81 12.46 -17.98 10.06
C GLY A 81 12.81 -17.32 8.72
N SER A 82 11.80 -16.76 8.04
CA SER A 82 11.92 -16.00 6.81
C SER A 82 10.92 -14.84 6.82
N PHE A 83 11.13 -13.87 5.93
CA PHE A 83 10.22 -12.77 5.68
C PHE A 83 10.04 -12.59 4.17
N GLU A 84 8.89 -12.05 3.77
CA GLU A 84 8.59 -11.76 2.37
C GLU A 84 8.67 -10.26 2.12
N ILE A 85 9.20 -9.87 0.97
CA ILE A 85 9.15 -8.50 0.46
C ILE A 85 8.37 -8.50 -0.85
N GLY A 86 7.54 -7.48 -1.06
CA GLY A 86 6.79 -7.29 -2.30
C GLY A 86 6.92 -5.85 -2.78
N TRP A 87 6.93 -5.65 -4.09
CA TRP A 87 6.95 -4.30 -4.65
C TRP A 87 6.15 -4.19 -5.95
N VAL A 88 5.70 -2.96 -6.21
CA VAL A 88 4.99 -2.58 -7.43
C VAL A 88 5.55 -1.26 -7.95
N ALA A 89 5.89 -1.24 -9.24
CA ALA A 89 6.39 -0.07 -9.94
C ALA A 89 5.39 0.35 -11.03
N PRO A 90 4.47 1.30 -10.73
CA PRO A 90 3.61 1.89 -11.73
C PRO A 90 4.30 2.99 -12.56
N ASP A 91 3.86 3.16 -13.81
CA ASP A 91 4.22 4.28 -14.68
C ASP A 91 3.57 5.60 -14.22
N SER A 92 3.91 6.71 -14.87
CA SER A 92 3.30 8.02 -14.61
C SER A 92 1.81 8.12 -14.99
N ARG A 93 1.20 7.05 -15.50
CA ARG A 93 -0.23 6.94 -15.81
C ARG A 93 -0.95 5.99 -14.84
N GLY A 94 -0.22 5.37 -13.91
CA GLY A 94 -0.74 4.39 -12.96
C GLY A 94 -0.81 2.96 -13.49
N ASN A 95 -0.29 2.67 -14.68
CA ASN A 95 -0.19 1.30 -15.19
C ASN A 95 0.97 0.58 -14.51
N VAL A 96 0.74 -0.64 -14.03
CA VAL A 96 1.81 -1.45 -13.44
C VAL A 96 2.79 -1.88 -14.54
N ILE A 97 4.03 -1.42 -14.44
CA ILE A 97 5.12 -1.85 -15.32
C ILE A 97 5.76 -3.13 -14.77
N GLU A 98 5.94 -3.18 -13.45
CA GLU A 98 6.57 -4.30 -12.77
C GLU A 98 5.91 -4.57 -11.42
N VAL A 99 5.77 -5.86 -11.11
CA VAL A 99 5.36 -6.36 -9.80
C VAL A 99 6.12 -7.65 -9.55
N ASP A 100 6.71 -7.78 -8.37
CA ASP A 100 7.42 -8.98 -7.96
C ASP A 100 7.40 -9.11 -6.43
N SER A 101 7.66 -10.32 -5.94
CA SER A 101 7.86 -10.60 -4.52
C SER A 101 8.99 -11.61 -4.30
N LYS A 102 9.66 -11.50 -3.16
CA LYS A 102 10.77 -12.39 -2.79
C LYS A 102 10.67 -12.82 -1.34
N LEU A 103 10.79 -14.13 -1.14
CA LEU A 103 10.99 -14.71 0.18
C LEU A 103 12.49 -14.68 0.53
N LEU A 104 12.83 -14.07 1.66
CA LEU A 104 14.19 -13.93 2.15
C LEU A 104 14.34 -14.66 3.50
N PRO A 105 15.45 -15.40 3.71
CA PRO A 105 15.70 -16.04 4.99
C PRO A 105 16.05 -14.99 6.05
N GLY A 106 15.61 -15.21 7.29
CA GLY A 106 15.91 -14.35 8.43
C GLY A 106 14.74 -14.16 9.38
N CYS A 107 15.04 -14.02 10.66
CA CYS A 107 14.09 -13.59 11.69
C CYS A 107 14.37 -12.13 12.01
N VAL A 108 13.67 -11.23 11.32
CA VAL A 108 13.86 -9.78 11.43
C VAL A 108 12.59 -9.12 11.94
N GLN A 109 12.72 -7.95 12.57
CA GLN A 109 11.57 -7.11 12.87
C GLN A 109 10.98 -6.53 11.57
N LEU A 110 9.68 -6.23 11.57
CA LEU A 110 8.97 -5.69 10.41
C LEU A 110 9.67 -4.47 9.81
N THR A 111 10.09 -3.51 10.64
CA THR A 111 10.80 -2.30 10.20
C THR A 111 12.11 -2.61 9.47
N MET A 112 12.83 -3.66 9.89
CA MET A 112 14.05 -4.08 9.19
C MET A 112 13.70 -4.78 7.86
N ALA A 113 12.63 -5.58 7.84
CA ALA A 113 12.15 -6.21 6.61
C ALA A 113 11.77 -5.15 5.54
N GLU A 114 11.06 -4.08 5.94
CA GLU A 114 10.73 -2.94 5.07
C GLU A 114 12.00 -2.25 4.55
N ALA A 115 12.96 -1.94 5.42
CA ALA A 115 14.22 -1.30 5.02
C ALA A 115 15.04 -2.16 4.06
N VAL A 116 15.09 -3.48 4.29
CA VAL A 116 15.72 -4.44 3.38
C VAL A 116 14.99 -4.49 2.04
N GLY A 117 13.66 -4.45 2.05
CA GLY A 117 12.84 -4.36 0.85
C GLY A 117 13.24 -3.16 -0.01
N VAL A 118 13.26 -1.96 0.58
CA VAL A 118 13.65 -0.73 -0.13
C VAL A 118 15.07 -0.84 -0.72
N LYS A 119 16.03 -1.31 0.08
CA LYS A 119 17.40 -1.53 -0.40
C LYS A 119 17.43 -2.49 -1.59
N LYS A 120 16.69 -3.60 -1.51
CA LYS A 120 16.74 -4.68 -2.50
C LYS A 120 16.15 -4.29 -3.84
N VAL A 121 15.11 -3.47 -3.81
CA VAL A 121 14.43 -2.95 -5.01
C VAL A 121 15.26 -1.89 -5.73
N LEU A 122 16.12 -1.17 -5.01
CA LEU A 122 16.99 -0.12 -5.56
C LEU A 122 18.41 -0.61 -5.92
N SER A 123 18.74 -1.90 -5.71
CA SER A 123 20.05 -2.50 -6.03
C SER A 123 19.98 -3.31 -7.31
#